data_AF-A0A0D0D2K9-F1
#
_entry.id   AF-A0A0D0D2K9-F1
#
_cell.length_a   1.000
_cell.length_b   1.000
_cell.length_c   1.000
_cell.angle_alpha   90.00
_cell.angle_beta   90.00
_cell.angle_gamma   90.00
#
_symmetry.space_group_name_H-M   'P 1'
#
loop_
_entity.id
_entity.type
_entity.pdbx_description
1 polymer ?
#
loop_
_entity_poly.entity_id
_entity_poly.type
_entity_poly.pdbx_seq_one_letter_code
_entity_poly.pdbx_strand_id
1 'polypeptide(L)'
;VQCELNFQDHPCVFWTEKAKVTFAQSYLKGMALKWFKPNLLQMGNPTLHLDWMDDNWEFVFELQTNFRPHDPIGDAEHQLDHLSMHHMKDGQHINKYIIDFNHLATQVQGYGKGALRHHFYDGLPDRIKDKISQV
;
A
#
# COMPACT_ATOMS: atom_id res chain seq x y z
N VAL A 1 -1.18 -4.63 -6.53
CA VAL A 1 -2.43 -5.41 -6.73
C VAL A 1 -2.98 -5.26 -8.14
N GLN A 2 -3.34 -4.05 -8.61
CA GLN A 2 -3.96 -3.89 -9.95
C GLN A 2 -3.10 -4.41 -11.12
N CYS A 3 -1.81 -4.08 -11.17
CA CYS A 3 -0.92 -4.58 -12.23
C CYS A 3 -0.84 -6.11 -12.22
N GLU A 4 -0.58 -6.70 -11.06
CA GLU A 4 -0.48 -8.15 -10.88
C GLU A 4 -1.75 -8.89 -11.35
N LEU A 5 -2.94 -8.38 -11.00
CA LEU A 5 -4.20 -8.96 -11.45
C LEU A 5 -4.32 -8.93 -12.98
N ASN A 6 -3.93 -7.82 -13.63
CA ASN A 6 -3.96 -7.74 -15.10
C ASN A 6 -2.95 -8.68 -15.76
N PHE A 7 -1.77 -8.85 -15.17
CA PHE A 7 -0.74 -9.76 -15.68
C PHE A 7 -1.20 -11.22 -15.62
N GLN A 8 -1.89 -11.59 -14.54
CA GLN A 8 -2.44 -12.93 -14.34
C GLN A 8 -3.66 -13.20 -15.24
N ASP A 9 -4.52 -12.20 -15.43
CA ASP A 9 -5.74 -12.33 -16.25
C ASP A 9 -5.43 -12.33 -17.76
N HIS A 10 -4.39 -11.61 -18.20
CA HIS A 10 -4.01 -11.48 -19.60
C HIS A 10 -2.54 -11.88 -19.88
N PRO A 11 -2.12 -13.12 -19.59
CA PRO A 11 -0.72 -13.53 -19.68
C PRO A 11 -0.14 -13.40 -21.10
N CYS A 12 -0.96 -13.58 -22.14
CA CYS A 12 -0.54 -13.40 -23.53
C CYS A 12 -0.23 -11.93 -23.91
N VAL A 13 -0.92 -10.97 -23.29
CA VAL A 13 -0.67 -9.53 -23.51
C VAL A 13 0.60 -9.10 -22.77
N PHE A 14 0.81 -9.66 -21.58
CA PHE A 14 1.94 -9.35 -20.71
C PHE A 14 3.02 -10.44 -20.72
N TRP A 15 3.28 -10.99 -21.91
CA TRP A 15 4.28 -12.06 -22.09
C TRP A 15 5.70 -11.58 -21.76
N THR A 16 6.02 -10.32 -22.06
CA THR A 16 7.35 -9.74 -21.82
C THR A 16 7.37 -8.88 -20.57
N GLU A 17 8.50 -8.89 -19.87
CA GLU A 17 8.73 -8.02 -18.71
C GLU A 17 8.62 -6.53 -19.09
N LYS A 18 9.13 -6.14 -20.26
CA LYS A 18 8.91 -4.80 -20.83
C LYS A 18 7.42 -4.42 -20.96
N ALA A 19 6.55 -5.34 -21.38
CA ALA A 19 5.12 -5.08 -21.48
C ALA A 19 4.48 -4.86 -20.11
N LYS A 20 4.90 -5.64 -19.10
CA LYS A 20 4.50 -5.44 -17.70
C LYS A 20 4.94 -4.08 -17.17
N VAL A 21 6.20 -3.72 -17.37
CA VAL A 21 6.77 -2.43 -16.97
C VAL A 21 6.02 -1.28 -17.64
N THR A 22 5.82 -1.34 -18.96
CA THR A 22 5.09 -0.30 -19.73
C THR A 22 3.67 -0.12 -19.19
N PHE A 23 2.97 -1.22 -18.91
CA PHE A 23 1.63 -1.16 -18.33
C PHE A 23 1.65 -0.56 -16.92
N ALA A 24 2.56 -0.98 -16.05
CA ALA A 24 2.68 -0.45 -14.70
C ALA A 24 3.02 1.05 -14.69
N GLN A 25 3.86 1.51 -15.61
CA GLN A 25 4.18 2.93 -15.80
C GLN A 25 2.93 3.78 -16.10
N SER A 26 1.92 3.23 -16.78
CA SER A 26 0.67 3.95 -17.08
C SER A 26 -0.13 4.33 -15.82
N TYR A 27 0.13 3.67 -14.69
CA TYR A 27 -0.47 3.97 -13.39
C TYR A 27 0.30 5.03 -12.60
N LEU A 28 1.51 5.40 -13.01
CA LEU A 28 2.32 6.39 -12.29
C LEU A 28 1.64 7.77 -12.32
N LYS A 29 1.55 8.38 -11.14
CA LYS A 29 0.99 9.73 -10.93
C LYS A 29 1.85 10.51 -9.96
N GLY A 30 1.64 11.82 -9.89
CA GLY A 30 2.28 12.69 -8.89
C GLY A 30 3.81 12.64 -8.91
N MET A 31 4.41 12.46 -7.73
CA MET A 31 5.87 12.46 -7.56
C MET A 31 6.55 11.26 -8.22
N ALA A 32 5.90 10.09 -8.21
CA ALA A 32 6.42 8.91 -8.88
C ALA A 32 6.54 9.16 -10.38
N LEU A 33 5.51 9.70 -11.02
CA LEU A 33 5.61 10.05 -12.44
C LEU A 33 6.73 11.07 -12.72
N LYS A 34 6.90 12.09 -11.86
CA LYS A 34 7.98 13.08 -12.02
C LYS A 34 9.37 12.44 -11.94
N TRP A 35 9.56 11.45 -11.08
CA TRP A 35 10.81 10.71 -10.94
C TRP A 35 11.17 9.94 -12.21
N PHE A 36 10.22 9.17 -12.76
CA PHE A 36 10.48 8.32 -13.93
C PHE A 36 10.44 9.08 -15.27
N LYS A 37 9.77 10.25 -15.34
CA LYS A 37 9.54 10.99 -16.59
C LYS A 37 10.79 11.24 -17.44
N PRO A 38 11.96 11.65 -16.91
CA PRO A 38 13.14 11.90 -17.73
C PRO A 38 13.56 10.68 -18.54
N ASN A 39 13.52 9.50 -17.92
CA ASN A 39 13.89 8.23 -18.54
C ASN A 39 12.82 7.74 -19.52
N LEU A 40 11.53 7.94 -19.20
CA LEU A 40 10.41 7.62 -20.10
C LEU A 40 10.47 8.41 -21.42
N LEU A 41 10.87 9.69 -21.36
CA LEU A 41 11.02 10.54 -22.55
C LEU A 41 12.23 10.16 -23.42
N GLN A 42 13.16 9.38 -22.87
CA GLN A 42 14.38 8.92 -23.55
C GLN A 42 14.28 7.46 -24.02
N MET A 43 13.08 6.86 -23.92
CA MET A 43 12.79 5.50 -24.36
C MET A 43 13.11 5.37 -25.86
N GLY A 44 14.22 4.69 -26.17
CA GLY A 44 14.74 4.56 -27.53
C GLY A 44 16.20 4.99 -27.70
N ASN A 45 16.81 5.64 -26.70
CA ASN A 45 18.25 5.87 -26.68
C ASN A 45 18.98 4.68 -26.00
N PRO A 46 19.75 3.85 -26.74
CA PRO A 46 20.44 2.70 -26.17
C PRO A 46 21.48 3.05 -25.11
N THR A 47 22.01 4.28 -25.12
CA THR A 47 23.04 4.71 -24.15
C THR A 47 22.47 5.14 -22.80
N LEU A 48 21.14 5.29 -22.70
CA LEU A 48 20.42 5.70 -21.48
C LEU A 48 19.42 4.63 -21.03
N HIS A 49 19.59 3.41 -21.55
CA HIS A 49 18.75 2.27 -21.19
C HIS A 49 19.07 1.80 -19.78
N LEU A 50 18.06 1.78 -18.91
CA LEU A 50 18.19 1.33 -17.52
C LEU A 50 17.55 -0.05 -17.36
N ASP A 51 18.12 -0.90 -16.51
CA ASP A 51 17.68 -2.29 -16.33
C ASP A 51 16.19 -2.39 -15.96
N TRP A 52 15.69 -1.45 -15.16
CA TRP A 52 14.28 -1.38 -14.77
C TRP A 52 13.29 -1.15 -15.93
N MET A 53 13.74 -0.71 -17.11
CA MET A 53 12.85 -0.47 -18.25
C MET A 53 12.34 -1.75 -18.90
N ASP A 54 13.10 -2.83 -18.80
CA ASP A 54 12.81 -4.11 -19.45
C ASP A 54 12.59 -5.25 -18.45
N ASP A 55 12.75 -4.99 -17.14
CA ASP A 55 12.57 -5.96 -16.08
C ASP A 55 11.59 -5.45 -15.01
N ASN A 56 10.50 -6.19 -14.77
CA ASN A 56 9.46 -5.79 -13.83
C ASN A 56 9.93 -5.83 -12.37
N TRP A 57 10.85 -6.74 -12.03
CA TRP A 57 11.42 -6.82 -10.69
C TRP A 57 12.27 -5.58 -10.41
N GLU A 58 13.16 -5.20 -11.34
CA GLU A 58 13.98 -3.99 -11.23
C GLU A 58 13.13 -2.72 -11.18
N PHE A 59 12.03 -2.65 -11.93
CA PHE A 59 11.07 -1.54 -11.84
C PHE A 59 10.42 -1.43 -10.47
N VAL A 60 9.96 -2.55 -9.90
CA VAL A 60 9.38 -2.57 -8.55
C VAL A 60 10.44 -2.23 -7.51
N PHE A 61 11.68 -2.67 -7.68
CA PHE A 61 12.79 -2.35 -6.80
C PHE A 61 13.12 -0.85 -6.81
N GLU A 62 13.21 -0.22 -7.98
CA GLU A 62 13.42 1.23 -8.13
C GLU A 62 12.27 2.02 -7.48
N LEU A 63 11.03 1.58 -7.66
CA LEU A 63 9.86 2.16 -6.99
C LEU A 63 9.97 2.06 -5.47
N GLN A 64 10.31 0.89 -4.94
CA GLN A 64 10.41 0.69 -3.50
C GLN A 64 11.57 1.47 -2.90
N THR A 65 12.72 1.52 -3.57
CA THR A 65 13.90 2.25 -3.09
C THR A 65 13.61 3.74 -2.91
N ASN A 66 12.79 4.33 -3.78
CA ASN A 66 12.51 5.77 -3.75
C ASN A 66 11.20 6.16 -3.03
N PHE A 67 10.23 5.25 -2.95
CA PHE A 67 8.87 5.58 -2.48
C PHE A 67 8.35 4.68 -1.36
N ARG A 68 9.09 3.64 -0.96
CA ARG A 68 8.69 2.85 0.21
C ARG A 68 8.92 3.68 1.48
N PRO A 69 8.01 3.60 2.47
CA PRO A 69 8.27 4.16 3.79
C PRO A 69 9.55 3.58 4.40
N HIS A 70 10.31 4.41 5.11
CA HIS A 70 11.58 4.01 5.71
C HIS A 70 11.39 2.93 6.78
N ASP A 71 10.35 3.07 7.60
CA ASP A 71 9.98 2.12 8.64
C ASP A 71 8.49 1.76 8.52
N PRO A 72 8.13 0.85 7.61
CA PRO A 72 6.72 0.49 7.40
C PRO A 72 6.09 -0.21 8.61
N ILE A 73 6.89 -0.83 9.48
CA ILE A 73 6.39 -1.51 10.68
C ILE A 73 6.10 -0.45 11.74
N GLY A 74 7.07 0.41 12.06
CA GLY A 74 6.87 1.50 13.02
C GLY A 74 5.78 2.48 12.57
N ASP A 75 5.67 2.76 11.28
CA ASP A 75 4.58 3.56 10.72
C ASP A 75 3.21 2.89 10.92
N ALA A 76 3.13 1.55 10.80
CA ALA A 76 1.89 0.81 11.03
C ALA A 76 1.52 0.76 12.52
N GLU A 77 2.50 0.55 13.40
CA GLU A 77 2.33 0.59 14.86
C GLU A 77 1.83 1.98 15.30
N HIS A 78 2.51 3.03 14.86
CA HIS A 78 2.11 4.41 15.16
C HIS A 78 0.71 4.72 14.62
N GLN A 79 0.35 4.26 13.42
CA GLN A 79 -1.01 4.42 12.90
C GLN A 79 -2.06 3.65 13.71
N LEU A 80 -1.72 2.47 14.22
CA LEU A 80 -2.60 1.66 15.06
C LEU A 80 -2.90 2.37 16.39
N ASP A 81 -1.88 2.97 17.01
CA ASP A 81 -2.00 3.74 18.26
C ASP A 81 -2.95 4.93 18.13
N HIS A 82 -3.01 5.54 16.94
CA HIS A 82 -3.84 6.70 16.65
C HIS A 82 -5.14 6.35 15.92
N LEU A 83 -5.40 5.07 15.66
CA LEU A 83 -6.58 4.64 14.95
C LEU A 83 -7.80 4.74 15.86
N SER A 84 -8.68 5.70 15.58
CA SER A 84 -9.92 5.90 16.33
C SER A 84 -11.10 6.18 15.43
N MET A 85 -12.23 5.54 15.73
CA MET A 85 -13.52 5.79 15.06
C MET A 85 -13.97 7.24 15.18
N HIS A 86 -13.57 7.95 16.25
CA HIS A 86 -13.96 9.34 16.50
C HIS A 86 -13.41 10.33 15.46
N HIS A 87 -12.25 10.04 14.86
CA HIS A 87 -11.58 10.93 13.92
C HIS A 87 -12.03 10.73 12.46
N MET A 88 -12.88 9.74 12.21
CA MET A 88 -13.43 9.49 10.88
C MET A 88 -14.58 10.47 10.62
N LYS A 89 -14.63 11.08 9.42
CA LYS A 89 -15.57 12.18 9.11
C LYS A 89 -16.81 11.75 8.30
N ASP A 90 -16.96 10.47 7.99
CA ASP A 90 -17.96 9.97 7.04
C ASP A 90 -18.92 8.97 7.69
N GLY A 91 -20.19 8.91 7.28
CA GLY A 91 -21.24 8.04 7.86
C GLY A 91 -20.96 6.52 7.84
N GLN A 92 -19.83 6.08 7.31
CA GLN A 92 -19.33 4.70 7.30
C GLN A 92 -18.20 4.45 8.33
N HIS A 93 -18.17 5.22 9.43
CA HIS A 93 -17.09 5.17 10.44
C HIS A 93 -16.68 3.75 10.87
N ILE A 94 -17.64 2.83 11.09
CA ILE A 94 -17.32 1.47 11.54
C ILE A 94 -16.64 0.63 10.45
N ASN A 95 -17.12 0.70 9.20
CA ASN A 95 -16.56 -0.08 8.11
C ASN A 95 -15.13 0.37 7.80
N LYS A 96 -14.93 1.70 7.77
CA LYS A 96 -13.61 2.28 7.57
C LYS A 96 -12.65 1.88 8.69
N TYR A 97 -13.08 1.98 9.95
CA TYR A 97 -12.28 1.56 11.11
C TYR A 97 -11.86 0.09 11.04
N ILE A 98 -12.80 -0.82 10.72
CA ILE A 98 -12.49 -2.25 10.62
C ILE A 98 -11.52 -2.53 9.46
N ILE A 99 -11.69 -1.88 8.31
CA ILE A 99 -10.79 -2.05 7.15
C ILE A 99 -9.39 -1.54 7.50
N ASP A 100 -9.29 -0.33 8.03
CA ASP A 100 -8.01 0.30 8.38
C ASP A 100 -7.31 -0.49 9.49
N PHE A 101 -8.05 -0.93 10.53
CA PHE A 101 -7.49 -1.76 11.60
C PHE A 101 -6.93 -3.07 11.07
N ASN A 102 -7.70 -3.82 10.26
CA ASN A 102 -7.24 -5.10 9.72
C ASN A 102 -6.04 -4.90 8.80
N HIS A 103 -6.02 -3.83 8.00
CA HIS A 103 -4.89 -3.50 7.16
C HIS A 103 -3.61 -3.25 7.98
N LEU A 104 -3.69 -2.46 9.06
CA LEU A 104 -2.56 -2.17 9.94
C LEU A 104 -2.12 -3.41 10.74
N ALA A 105 -3.08 -4.20 11.24
CA ALA A 105 -2.81 -5.42 12.00
C ALA A 105 -2.02 -6.47 11.20
N THR A 106 -2.10 -6.45 9.86
CA THR A 106 -1.30 -7.33 8.99
C THR A 106 0.13 -6.84 8.75
N GLN A 107 0.44 -5.59 9.11
CA GLN A 107 1.74 -4.94 8.88
C GLN A 107 2.61 -4.87 10.13
N VAL A 108 2.00 -4.83 11.31
CA VAL A 108 2.73 -4.85 12.59
C VAL A 108 3.37 -6.23 12.85
N GLN A 109 4.53 -6.25 13.51
CA GLN A 109 5.23 -7.47 13.87
C GLN A 109 5.29 -7.64 15.39
N GLY A 110 5.10 -8.87 15.89
CA GLY A 110 5.19 -9.16 17.33
C GLY A 110 3.92 -8.89 18.14
N TYR A 111 2.89 -8.29 17.54
CA TYR A 111 1.61 -8.08 18.20
C TYR A 111 0.81 -9.38 18.27
N GLY A 112 0.62 -9.90 19.48
CA GLY A 112 -0.26 -11.05 19.73
C GLY A 112 -1.75 -10.65 19.66
N LYS A 113 -2.64 -11.66 19.64
CA LYS A 113 -4.10 -11.45 19.64
C LYS A 113 -4.59 -10.56 20.80
N GLY A 114 -3.94 -10.65 21.97
CA GLY A 114 -4.27 -9.82 23.13
C GLY A 114 -3.99 -8.34 22.89
N ALA A 115 -2.79 -8.01 22.37
CA ALA A 115 -2.42 -6.65 22.02
C ALA A 115 -3.34 -6.07 20.94
N LEU A 116 -3.57 -6.81 19.85
CA LEU A 116 -4.47 -6.38 18.78
C LEU A 116 -5.91 -6.15 19.28
N ARG A 117 -6.43 -7.03 20.16
CA ARG A 117 -7.76 -6.84 20.75
C ARG A 117 -7.83 -5.58 21.61
N HIS A 118 -6.76 -5.26 22.34
CA HIS A 118 -6.68 -4.02 23.13
C HIS A 118 -6.71 -2.79 22.22
N HIS A 119 -5.84 -2.72 21.20
CA HIS A 119 -5.83 -1.61 20.24
C HIS A 119 -7.17 -1.45 19.52
N PHE A 120 -7.80 -2.57 19.13
CA PHE A 120 -9.13 -2.54 18.51
C PHE A 120 -10.17 -1.95 19.47
N TYR A 121 -10.16 -2.38 20.73
CA TYR A 121 -11.11 -1.88 21.72
C TYR A 121 -10.88 -0.39 22.00
N ASP A 122 -9.63 0.03 22.13
CA ASP A 122 -9.26 1.41 22.48
C ASP A 122 -9.72 2.42 21.42
N GLY A 123 -9.67 2.06 20.14
CA GLY A 123 -10.15 2.90 19.05
C GLY A 123 -11.68 2.99 18.91
N LEU A 124 -12.45 2.19 19.68
CA LEU A 124 -13.91 2.28 19.72
C LEU A 124 -14.39 3.51 20.52
N PRO A 125 -15.56 4.06 20.17
CA PRO A 125 -16.16 5.13 20.95
C PRO A 125 -16.76 4.60 22.26
N ASP A 126 -16.76 5.45 23.29
CA ASP A 126 -17.23 5.09 24.65
C ASP A 126 -18.63 4.48 24.64
N ARG A 127 -19.57 5.03 23.85
CA ARG A 127 -20.93 4.48 23.71
C ARG A 127 -20.99 3.00 23.28
N ILE A 128 -19.98 2.51 22.55
CA ILE A 128 -19.90 1.11 22.13
C ILE A 128 -19.22 0.29 23.24
N LYS A 129 -18.13 0.81 23.82
CA LYS A 129 -17.43 0.21 24.96
C LYS A 129 -18.39 -0.05 26.13
N ASP A 130 -19.20 0.95 26.48
CA ASP A 130 -20.21 0.88 27.54
C ASP A 130 -21.27 -0.20 27.29
N LYS A 131 -21.65 -0.41 26.03
CA LYS A 131 -22.59 -1.48 25.67
C LYS A 131 -21.97 -2.86 25.75
N ILE A 132 -20.69 -2.99 25.42
CA ILE A 132 -19.95 -4.25 25.48
C ILE A 132 -19.70 -4.65 26.93
N SER A 133 -19.42 -3.69 27.82
CA SER A 133 -19.16 -3.95 29.25
C SER A 133 -20.42 -4.32 30.05
N GLN A 134 -21.61 -4.09 29.49
CA GLN A 134 -22.90 -4.49 30.07
C GLN A 134 -23.30 -5.94 29.76
N VAL A 135 -22.50 -6.68 28.97
CA VAL A 135 -22.72 -8.07 28.56
C VAL A 135 -21.77 -9.00 29.31
#